data_AF-A0A1G5ZE17-F1
#
_entry.id   AF-A0A1G5ZE17-F1
#
_cell.length_a   1.000
_cell.length_b   1.000
_cell.length_c   1.000
_cell.angle_alpha   90.00
_cell.angle_beta   90.00
_cell.angle_gamma   90.00
#
_symmetry.space_group_name_H-M   'P 1'
#
loop_
_entity.id
_entity.type
_entity.pdbx_description
1 polymer ?
#
loop_
_entity_poly.entity_id
_entity_poly.type
_entity_poly.pdbx_seq_one_letter_code
_entity_poly.pdbx_strand_id
1 'polypeptide(L)'
;MISLQHVHPVLVHFPIVFFLTLAAFDMVAALRGKAVTGRSSAANASTGLALLAGLSAIITYFFGDLALTIAENGGFSSEIAEIHESLGMATATAFVIWAAVRAFLWWRDIRLSGRLAAAVPALEFLGAALVMTTAYYGGQLVYELGVNVAHAAG
;
A
#
# COMPACT_ATOMS: atom_id res chain seq x y z
N MET A 1 7.69 -16.81 -20.88
CA MET A 1 7.08 -16.95 -19.54
C MET A 1 7.52 -15.74 -18.74
N ILE A 2 6.63 -15.04 -18.02
CA ILE A 2 7.02 -13.88 -17.21
C ILE A 2 7.85 -14.40 -16.03
N SER A 3 9.07 -13.87 -15.84
CA SER A 3 9.89 -14.22 -14.68
C SER A 3 9.19 -13.71 -13.43
N LEU A 4 9.20 -14.51 -12.37
CA LEU A 4 8.52 -14.18 -11.11
C LEU A 4 9.06 -12.86 -10.49
N GLN A 5 10.32 -12.56 -10.79
CA GLN A 5 11.04 -11.32 -10.50
C GLN A 5 10.35 -10.05 -11.04
N HIS A 6 9.59 -10.17 -12.13
CA HIS A 6 8.90 -9.06 -12.80
C HIS A 6 7.43 -8.91 -12.37
N VAL A 7 6.92 -9.85 -11.57
CA VAL A 7 5.53 -9.80 -11.10
C VAL A 7 5.36 -8.75 -10.01
N HIS A 8 6.28 -8.68 -9.04
CA HIS A 8 6.20 -7.72 -7.93
C HIS A 8 6.15 -6.25 -8.41
N PRO A 9 7.03 -5.77 -9.32
CA PRO A 9 6.96 -4.39 -9.82
C PRO A 9 5.65 -4.02 -10.53
N VAL A 10 4.91 -4.99 -11.07
CA VAL A 10 3.56 -4.74 -11.59
C VAL A 10 2.58 -4.62 -10.43
N LEU A 11 2.64 -5.54 -9.47
CA LEU A 11 1.72 -5.62 -8.34
C LEU A 11 1.77 -4.40 -7.41
N VAL A 12 2.92 -3.75 -7.22
CA VAL A 12 3.05 -2.57 -6.32
C VAL A 12 2.09 -1.43 -6.68
N HIS A 13 1.68 -1.31 -7.95
CA HIS A 13 0.78 -0.24 -8.38
C HIS A 13 -0.60 -0.34 -7.73
N PHE A 14 -1.08 -1.54 -7.43
CA PHE A 14 -2.40 -1.73 -6.82
C PHE A 14 -2.51 -1.13 -5.41
N PRO A 15 -1.69 -1.54 -4.42
CA PRO A 15 -1.79 -0.94 -3.08
C PRO A 15 -1.46 0.55 -3.09
N ILE A 16 -0.52 1.01 -3.94
CA ILE A 16 -0.21 2.44 -4.09
C ILE A 16 -1.45 3.20 -4.57
N VAL A 17 -2.01 2.82 -5.72
CA VAL A 17 -3.13 3.57 -6.31
C VAL A 17 -4.38 3.48 -5.44
N PHE A 18 -4.72 2.30 -4.89
CA PHE A 18 -5.89 2.16 -4.03
C PHE A 18 -5.79 3.01 -2.77
N PHE A 19 -4.63 3.04 -2.11
CA PHE A 19 -4.48 3.79 -0.86
C PHE A 19 -4.35 5.31 -1.09
N LEU A 20 -3.65 5.75 -2.14
CA LEU A 20 -3.64 7.17 -2.52
C LEU A 20 -5.03 7.65 -2.92
N THR A 21 -5.78 6.83 -3.68
CA THR A 21 -7.17 7.13 -4.04
C THR A 21 -8.05 7.18 -2.79
N LEU A 22 -7.88 6.26 -1.84
CA LEU A 22 -8.58 6.28 -0.55
C LEU A 22 -8.34 7.60 0.18
N ALA A 23 -7.08 7.98 0.42
CA ALA A 23 -6.73 9.19 1.17
C ALA A 23 -7.31 10.46 0.50
N ALA A 24 -7.19 10.57 -0.82
CA ALA A 24 -7.75 11.69 -1.57
C ALA A 24 -9.29 11.69 -1.53
N PHE A 25 -9.92 10.53 -1.72
CA PHE A 25 -11.37 10.38 -1.72
C PHE A 25 -11.97 10.73 -0.36
N ASP A 26 -11.43 10.19 0.73
CA ASP A 26 -11.94 10.44 2.08
C ASP A 26 -11.74 11.89 2.50
N MET A 27 -10.62 12.51 2.13
CA MET A 27 -10.41 13.94 2.36
C MET A 27 -11.45 14.79 1.62
N VAL A 28 -11.66 14.55 0.32
CA VAL A 28 -12.66 15.30 -0.46
C VAL A 28 -14.07 15.05 0.07
N ALA A 29 -14.39 13.82 0.43
CA ALA A 29 -15.68 13.46 1.02
C ALA A 29 -15.89 14.17 2.37
N ALA A 30 -14.89 14.16 3.25
CA ALA A 30 -14.93 14.85 4.55
C ALA A 30 -15.09 16.37 4.39
N LEU A 31 -14.33 17.00 3.48
CA LEU A 31 -14.47 18.43 3.16
C LEU A 31 -15.86 18.79 2.61
N ARG A 32 -16.54 17.84 1.97
CA ARG A 32 -17.93 17.98 1.49
C ARG A 32 -18.98 17.57 2.53
N GLY A 33 -18.57 17.34 3.79
CA GLY A 33 -19.46 16.94 4.87
C GLY A 33 -20.08 15.55 4.69
N LYS A 34 -19.46 14.67 3.89
CA LYS A 34 -19.92 13.29 3.69
C LYS A 34 -19.27 12.39 4.73
N ALA A 35 -20.09 11.51 5.33
CA ALA A 35 -19.59 10.50 6.25
C ALA A 35 -18.81 9.44 5.48
N VAL A 36 -17.52 9.30 5.78
CA VAL A 36 -16.63 8.30 5.17
C VAL A 36 -16.63 6.96 5.93
N THR A 37 -17.25 6.88 7.11
CA THR A 37 -17.41 5.63 7.89
C THR A 37 -18.89 5.24 8.04
N GLY A 38 -19.16 3.98 8.34
CA GLY A 38 -20.51 3.41 8.38
C GLY A 38 -20.93 2.88 7.01
N ARG A 39 -22.22 2.97 6.65
CA ARG A 39 -22.79 2.40 5.40
C ARG A 39 -23.36 3.42 4.42
N SER A 40 -22.91 4.68 4.49
CA SER A 40 -23.22 5.67 3.44
C SER A 40 -22.61 5.25 2.09
N SER A 41 -23.05 5.84 0.98
CA SER A 41 -22.44 5.57 -0.33
C SER A 41 -20.93 5.90 -0.37
N ALA A 42 -20.53 7.02 0.24
CA ALA A 42 -19.12 7.38 0.38
C ALA A 42 -18.38 6.39 1.28
N ALA A 43 -18.99 5.98 2.39
CA ALA A 43 -18.37 5.03 3.32
C ALA A 43 -18.20 3.62 2.73
N ASN A 44 -19.12 3.19 1.87
CA ASN A 44 -18.99 1.93 1.15
C ASN A 44 -17.83 1.97 0.15
N ALA A 45 -17.70 3.05 -0.62
CA ALA A 45 -16.58 3.23 -1.55
C ALA A 45 -15.24 3.30 -0.82
N SER A 46 -15.17 4.11 0.24
CA SER A 46 -14.00 4.25 1.10
C SER A 46 -13.57 2.92 1.74
N THR A 47 -14.52 2.17 2.31
CA THR A 47 -14.23 0.85 2.88
C THR A 47 -13.78 -0.14 1.80
N GLY A 48 -14.39 -0.12 0.62
CA GLY A 48 -13.95 -0.93 -0.52
C GLY A 48 -12.52 -0.64 -0.94
N LEU A 49 -12.14 0.64 -1.05
CA LEU A 49 -10.78 1.06 -1.37
C LEU A 49 -9.77 0.60 -0.30
N ALA A 50 -10.11 0.75 0.98
CA ALA A 50 -9.26 0.27 2.08
C ALA A 50 -9.05 -1.26 2.04
N LEU A 51 -10.12 -2.02 1.77
CA LEU A 51 -10.04 -3.48 1.63
C LEU A 51 -9.19 -3.90 0.43
N LEU A 52 -9.36 -3.25 -0.72
CA LEU A 52 -8.57 -3.49 -1.92
C LEU A 52 -7.09 -3.15 -1.71
N ALA A 53 -6.80 -2.03 -1.03
CA ALA A 53 -5.44 -1.65 -0.68
C ALA A 53 -4.80 -2.67 0.27
N GLY A 54 -5.49 -3.09 1.32
CA GLY A 54 -4.99 -4.11 2.26
C GLY A 54 -4.74 -5.47 1.60
N LEU A 55 -5.69 -5.96 0.80
CA LEU A 55 -5.55 -7.24 0.11
C LEU A 55 -4.42 -7.22 -0.92
N SER A 56 -4.35 -6.18 -1.73
CA SER A 56 -3.28 -6.04 -2.73
C SER A 56 -1.91 -5.82 -2.09
N ALA A 57 -1.83 -5.16 -0.92
CA ALA A 57 -0.58 -5.01 -0.18
C ALA A 57 -0.05 -6.35 0.35
N ILE A 58 -0.92 -7.23 0.87
CA ILE A 58 -0.54 -8.60 1.27
C ILE A 58 0.08 -9.34 0.09
N ILE A 59 -0.64 -9.36 -1.05
CA ILE A 59 -0.20 -10.07 -2.25
C ILE A 59 1.15 -9.50 -2.73
N THR A 60 1.25 -8.17 -2.79
CA THR A 60 2.47 -7.47 -3.24
C THR A 60 3.67 -7.80 -2.36
N TYR A 61 3.49 -7.80 -1.03
CA TYR A 61 4.55 -8.12 -0.07
C TYR A 61 5.09 -9.54 -0.29
N PHE A 62 4.23 -10.55 -0.38
CA PHE A 62 4.68 -11.94 -0.60
C PHE A 62 5.42 -12.13 -1.92
N PHE A 63 4.98 -11.47 -3.00
CA PHE A 63 5.71 -11.52 -4.26
C PHE A 63 7.04 -10.74 -4.21
N GLY A 64 7.14 -9.70 -3.39
CA GLY A 64 8.38 -8.96 -3.15
C GLY A 64 9.41 -9.80 -2.38
N ASP A 65 8.97 -10.42 -1.28
CA ASP A 65 9.75 -11.35 -0.47
C ASP A 65 10.31 -12.52 -1.29
N LEU A 66 9.46 -13.15 -2.11
CA LEU A 66 9.89 -14.22 -3.02
C LEU A 66 10.88 -13.72 -4.08
N ALA A 67 10.70 -12.51 -4.61
CA ALA A 67 11.63 -11.92 -5.57
C ALA A 67 12.99 -11.60 -4.93
N LEU A 68 13.01 -11.08 -3.70
CA LEU A 68 14.23 -10.82 -2.94
C LEU A 68 14.97 -12.12 -2.63
N THR A 69 14.27 -13.14 -2.13
CA THR A 69 14.84 -14.47 -1.87
C THR A 69 15.53 -15.06 -3.12
N ILE A 70 14.92 -14.89 -4.31
CA ILE A 70 15.53 -15.35 -5.57
C ILE A 70 16.82 -14.56 -5.87
N ALA A 71 16.81 -13.24 -5.66
CA ALA A 71 17.97 -12.40 -5.87
C ALA A 71 19.12 -12.74 -4.90
N GLU A 72 18.82 -12.93 -3.62
CA GLU A 72 19.79 -13.29 -2.57
C GLU A 72 20.42 -14.66 -2.81
N ASN A 73 19.63 -15.65 -3.21
CA ASN A 73 20.16 -16.95 -3.64
C ASN A 73 21.07 -16.85 -4.88
N GLY A 74 20.90 -15.79 -5.68
CA GLY A 74 21.79 -15.42 -6.79
C GLY A 74 23.01 -14.58 -6.39
N GLY A 75 23.19 -14.29 -5.10
CA GLY A 75 24.32 -13.54 -4.54
C GLY A 75 24.09 -12.02 -4.40
N PHE A 76 22.88 -11.53 -4.63
CA PHE A 76 22.53 -10.11 -4.41
C PHE A 76 22.40 -9.82 -2.91
N SER A 77 22.91 -8.68 -2.44
CA SER A 77 22.71 -8.16 -1.09
C SER A 77 22.86 -6.64 -1.11
N SER A 78 21.99 -5.93 -0.38
CA SER A 78 22.00 -4.48 -0.32
C SER A 78 21.22 -3.97 0.89
N GLU A 79 21.76 -2.98 1.59
CA GLU A 79 21.06 -2.26 2.67
C GLU A 79 19.76 -1.61 2.17
N ILE A 80 19.72 -1.14 0.91
CA ILE A 80 18.52 -0.56 0.30
C ILE A 80 17.42 -1.63 0.18
N ALA A 81 17.79 -2.87 -0.11
CA ALA A 81 16.84 -3.98 -0.24
C ALA A 81 16.22 -4.33 1.12
N GLU A 82 17.04 -4.40 2.17
CA GLU A 82 16.57 -4.64 3.55
C GLU A 82 15.65 -3.53 4.05
N ILE A 83 15.99 -2.26 3.76
CA ILE A 83 15.13 -1.10 4.09
C ILE A 83 13.80 -1.20 3.34
N HIS A 84 13.83 -1.48 2.03
CA HIS A 84 12.63 -1.61 1.21
C HIS A 84 11.74 -2.76 1.67
N GLU A 85 12.32 -3.91 2.00
CA GLU A 85 11.60 -5.08 2.51
C GLU A 85 10.93 -4.76 3.86
N SER A 86 11.67 -4.17 4.79
CA SER A 86 11.15 -3.76 6.10
C SER A 86 9.99 -2.76 5.98
N LEU A 87 10.14 -1.77 5.09
CA LEU A 87 9.08 -0.83 4.77
C LEU A 87 7.89 -1.49 4.07
N GLY A 88 8.14 -2.48 3.21
CA GLY A 88 7.13 -3.30 2.54
C GLY A 88 6.27 -4.05 3.55
N MET A 89 6.91 -4.72 4.52
CA MET A 89 6.23 -5.40 5.61
C MET A 89 5.41 -4.41 6.45
N ALA A 90 6.01 -3.29 6.87
CA ALA A 90 5.32 -2.26 7.65
C ALA A 90 4.10 -1.69 6.91
N THR A 91 4.23 -1.43 5.61
CA THR A 91 3.15 -0.95 4.74
C THR A 91 2.02 -1.96 4.64
N ALA A 92 2.34 -3.23 4.35
CA ALA A 92 1.35 -4.30 4.26
C ALA A 92 0.61 -4.48 5.58
N THR A 93 1.32 -4.55 6.71
CA THR A 93 0.71 -4.65 8.04
C THR A 93 -0.19 -3.45 8.34
N ALA A 94 0.28 -2.22 8.10
CA ALA A 94 -0.51 -1.02 8.34
C ALA A 94 -1.80 -1.01 7.50
N PHE A 95 -1.71 -1.38 6.22
CA PHE A 95 -2.87 -1.37 5.32
C PHE A 95 -3.87 -2.47 5.68
N VAL A 96 -3.41 -3.64 6.13
CA VAL A 96 -4.28 -4.72 6.63
C VAL A 96 -4.99 -4.31 7.90
N ILE A 97 -4.29 -3.70 8.85
CA ILE A 97 -4.89 -3.17 10.08
C ILE A 97 -5.93 -2.10 9.72
N TRP A 98 -5.59 -1.18 8.82
CA TRP A 98 -6.53 -0.16 8.38
C TRP A 98 -7.76 -0.77 7.70
N ALA A 99 -7.57 -1.70 6.77
CA ALA A 99 -8.65 -2.45 6.12
C ALA A 99 -9.56 -3.13 7.14
N ALA A 100 -9.00 -3.77 8.17
CA ALA A 100 -9.77 -4.42 9.23
C ALA A 100 -10.57 -3.40 10.08
N VAL A 101 -9.97 -2.28 10.46
CA VAL A 101 -10.65 -1.18 11.17
C VAL A 101 -11.81 -0.64 10.32
N ARG A 102 -11.56 -0.37 9.04
CA ARG A 102 -12.55 0.12 8.08
C ARG A 102 -13.70 -0.86 7.91
N ALA A 103 -13.41 -2.15 7.75
CA ALA A 103 -14.40 -3.22 7.65
C ALA A 103 -15.24 -3.34 8.93
N PHE A 104 -14.61 -3.22 10.11
CA PHE A 104 -15.31 -3.26 11.39
C PHE A 104 -16.28 -2.09 11.55
N LEU A 105 -15.84 -0.86 11.26
CA LEU A 105 -16.70 0.33 11.30
C LEU A 105 -17.88 0.21 10.33
N TRP A 106 -17.64 -0.32 9.13
CA TRP A 106 -18.67 -0.58 8.14
C TRP A 106 -19.65 -1.67 8.58
N TRP A 107 -19.16 -2.80 9.10
CA TRP A 107 -20.00 -3.91 9.58
C TRP A 107 -20.91 -3.42 10.71
N ARG A 108 -20.36 -2.69 11.67
CA ARG A 108 -21.13 -2.17 12.82
C ARG A 108 -21.97 -0.92 12.50
N ASP A 109 -21.92 -0.41 11.26
CA ASP A 109 -22.51 0.87 10.81
C ASP A 109 -22.15 2.05 11.74
N ILE A 110 -20.91 2.08 12.22
CA ILE A 110 -20.42 3.13 13.11
C ILE A 110 -20.05 4.34 12.26
N ARG A 111 -20.74 5.46 12.51
CA ARG A 111 -20.47 6.75 11.88
C ARG A 111 -19.68 7.63 12.84
N LEU A 112 -18.39 7.80 12.55
CA LEU A 112 -17.56 8.73 13.28
C LEU A 112 -18.00 10.17 12.99
N SER A 113 -17.84 11.05 13.98
CA SER A 113 -18.21 12.46 13.89
C SER A 113 -17.16 13.35 14.56
N GLY A 114 -17.22 14.66 14.29
CA GLY A 114 -16.32 15.65 14.87
C GLY A 114 -14.85 15.34 14.63
N ARG A 115 -14.04 15.42 15.69
CA ARG A 115 -12.58 15.17 15.64
C ARG A 115 -12.22 13.76 15.17
N LEU A 116 -13.02 12.74 15.50
CA LEU A 116 -12.76 11.36 15.10
C LEU A 116 -12.98 11.18 13.59
N ALA A 117 -13.97 11.85 13.01
CA ALA A 117 -14.16 11.83 11.56
C ALA A 117 -13.00 12.52 10.83
N ALA A 118 -12.46 13.62 11.38
CA ALA A 118 -11.30 14.31 10.81
C ALA A 118 -10.00 13.50 10.91
N ALA A 119 -9.89 12.61 11.91
CA ALA A 119 -8.72 11.76 12.08
C ALA A 119 -8.59 10.68 10.99
N VAL A 120 -9.69 10.26 10.37
CA VAL A 120 -9.71 9.23 9.31
C VAL A 120 -8.82 9.63 8.11
N PRO A 121 -9.11 10.74 7.39
CA PRO A 121 -8.26 11.15 6.28
C PRO A 121 -6.85 11.53 6.72
N ALA A 122 -6.66 12.06 7.93
CA ALA A 122 -5.33 12.36 8.46
C ALA A 122 -4.46 11.10 8.58
N LEU A 123 -5.01 10.01 9.12
CA LEU A 123 -4.33 8.71 9.20
C LEU A 123 -4.07 8.12 7.81
N GLU A 124 -4.99 8.31 6.87
CA GLU A 124 -4.80 7.86 5.48
C GLU A 124 -3.70 8.64 4.75
N PHE A 125 -3.51 9.93 5.06
CA PHE A 125 -2.35 10.67 4.55
C PHE A 125 -1.02 10.17 5.15
N LEU A 126 -1.01 9.70 6.40
CA LEU A 126 0.18 9.05 6.97
C LEU A 126 0.47 7.72 6.29
N GLY A 127 -0.56 6.91 6.02
CA GLY A 127 -0.41 5.67 5.25
C GLY A 127 0.02 5.92 3.78
N ALA A 128 -0.45 7.02 3.17
CA ALA A 128 0.01 7.47 1.86
C ALA A 128 1.50 7.84 1.90
N ALA A 129 1.95 8.59 2.91
CA ALA A 129 3.37 8.91 3.06
C ALA A 129 4.23 7.65 3.25
N LEU A 130 3.74 6.68 4.03
CA LEU A 130 4.42 5.39 4.23
C LEU A 130 4.60 4.65 2.90
N VAL A 131 3.53 4.41 2.13
CA VAL A 131 3.63 3.65 0.87
C VAL A 131 4.47 4.39 -0.19
N MET A 132 4.44 5.72 -0.21
CA MET A 132 5.31 6.51 -1.10
C MET A 132 6.78 6.38 -0.72
N THR A 133 7.09 6.29 0.58
CA THR A 133 8.46 6.05 1.07
C THR A 133 8.92 4.64 0.69
N THR A 134 8.06 3.64 0.86
CA THR A 134 8.32 2.26 0.41
C THR A 134 8.59 2.21 -1.10
N ALA A 135 7.78 2.90 -1.90
CA ALA A 135 7.93 2.98 -3.35
C ALA A 135 9.22 3.71 -3.78
N TYR A 136 9.67 4.71 -3.03
CA TYR A 136 10.92 5.42 -3.28
C TYR A 136 12.12 4.45 -3.23
N TYR A 137 12.26 3.69 -2.14
CA TYR A 137 13.34 2.70 -2.02
C TYR A 137 13.19 1.55 -3.02
N GLY A 138 11.96 1.16 -3.36
CA GLY A 138 11.70 0.20 -4.44
C GLY A 138 12.17 0.71 -5.80
N GLY A 139 12.02 2.00 -6.06
CA GLY A 139 12.57 2.67 -7.24
C GLY A 139 14.10 2.64 -7.27
N GLN A 140 14.77 2.86 -6.14
CA GLN A 140 16.24 2.79 -6.06
C GLN A 140 16.77 1.39 -6.40
N LEU A 141 16.08 0.32 -5.96
CA LEU A 141 16.45 -1.05 -6.33
C LEU A 141 16.48 -1.26 -7.85
N VAL A 142 15.50 -0.68 -8.57
CA VAL A 142 15.40 -0.84 -10.03
C VAL A 142 16.34 0.11 -10.77
N TYR A 143 16.35 1.40 -10.41
CA TYR A 143 17.03 2.44 -11.18
C TYR A 143 18.49 2.65 -10.80
N GLU A 144 18.86 2.42 -9.54
CA GLU A 144 20.25 2.63 -9.06
C GLU A 144 21.02 1.31 -8.99
N LEU A 145 20.38 0.24 -8.50
CA LEU A 145 21.03 -1.06 -8.28
C LEU A 145 20.80 -2.07 -9.41
N GLY A 146 19.94 -1.73 -10.38
CA GLY A 146 19.70 -2.56 -11.55
C GLY A 146 19.05 -3.92 -11.24
N VAL A 147 18.35 -4.04 -10.10
CA VAL A 147 17.71 -5.29 -9.70
C VAL A 147 16.60 -5.63 -10.70
N ASN A 148 16.69 -6.82 -11.30
CA ASN A 148 15.74 -7.35 -12.29
C ASN A 148 15.63 -6.58 -13.62
N VAL A 149 16.53 -5.63 -13.90
CA VAL A 149 16.76 -5.11 -15.24
C VAL A 149 17.95 -5.84 -15.85
N ALA A 150 17.78 -6.36 -17.08
CA ALA A 150 18.87 -6.96 -17.81
C ALA A 150 20.00 -5.92 -17.90
N HIS A 151 21.19 -6.27 -17.40
CA HIS A 151 22.40 -5.52 -17.69
C HIS A 151 22.47 -5.42 -19.21
N ALA A 152 22.29 -4.22 -19.78
CA ALA A 152 22.68 -4.01 -21.15
C ALA A 152 24.19 -4.23 -21.16
N ALA A 153 24.62 -5.37 -21.70
CA ALA A 153 26.02 -5.69 -21.87
C ALA A 153 26.68 -4.52 -22.62
N GLY A 154 27.59 -3.84 -21.93
CA GLY A 154 28.61 -2.98 -22.54
C GLY A 154 29.86 -3.79 -22.80
#